data_AF-A0A0W1EVA6-F1
#
_entry.id   AF-A0A0W1EVA6-F1
#
_cell.length_a   1.000
_cell.length_b   1.000
_cell.length_c   1.000
_cell.angle_alpha   90.00
_cell.angle_beta   90.00
_cell.angle_gamma   90.00
#
_symmetry.space_group_name_H-M   'P 1'
#
loop_
_entity.id
_entity.type
_entity.pdbx_description
1 polymer ?
#
loop_
_entity_poly.entity_id
_entity_poly.type
_entity_poly.pdbx_seq_one_letter_code
_entity_poly.pdbx_strand_id
1 'polypeptide(L)'
;MSAKSDALEAAVTDYIKARTALDAAPGARTRALADRSFARLSALAAPRIRYFTRSYGLTDVAEDAAQVCAIALHRAAEHYDPARARFTTYVNWQFRAELQALRHRLHGDQRCAGRRHVTATLSLDALQEEGADAWLTDPAAENATEQGAADNLAALLADRLVEEWASRRRARLGASRGDESRLATRLAAEKKLVRHHLMVSDAAERLRESDRHVVRRALADIIHHAPVGKPH
;
A
#
# COMPACT_ATOMS: atom_id res chain seq x y z
N MET A 1 -24.32 -1.10 -40.91
CA MET A 1 -23.96 -1.19 -39.48
C MET A 1 -23.52 -2.62 -39.18
N SER A 2 -22.57 -2.84 -38.27
CA SER A 2 -22.04 -4.19 -38.00
C SER A 2 -22.81 -4.84 -36.85
N ALA A 3 -23.38 -6.03 -37.07
CA ALA A 3 -24.07 -6.81 -36.04
C ALA A 3 -23.24 -7.02 -34.76
N LYS A 4 -21.90 -7.03 -34.88
CA LYS A 4 -20.98 -7.14 -33.73
C LYS A 4 -20.91 -5.86 -32.89
N SER A 5 -21.19 -4.70 -33.48
CA SER A 5 -21.27 -3.43 -32.76
C SER A 5 -22.56 -3.38 -31.96
N ASP A 6 -23.67 -3.73 -32.59
CA ASP A 6 -25.00 -3.71 -31.95
C ASP A 6 -25.09 -4.76 -30.83
N ALA A 7 -24.48 -5.93 -31.00
CA ALA A 7 -24.38 -6.94 -29.93
C ALA A 7 -23.59 -6.45 -28.71
N LEU A 8 -22.52 -5.67 -28.92
CA LEU A 8 -21.74 -5.09 -27.82
C LEU A 8 -22.54 -3.99 -27.09
N GLU A 9 -23.27 -3.18 -27.86
CA GLU A 9 -24.15 -2.12 -27.37
C GLU A 9 -25.29 -2.67 -26.49
N ALA A 10 -25.92 -3.76 -26.94
CA ALA A 10 -26.93 -4.47 -26.16
C ALA A 10 -26.33 -5.06 -24.87
N ALA A 11 -25.17 -5.72 -24.98
CA ALA A 11 -24.53 -6.36 -23.83
C ALA A 11 -24.08 -5.36 -22.75
N VAL A 12 -23.59 -4.17 -23.12
CA VAL A 12 -23.25 -3.15 -22.12
C VAL A 12 -24.51 -2.61 -21.43
N THR A 13 -25.60 -2.43 -22.18
CA THR A 13 -26.89 -1.99 -21.61
C THR A 13 -27.43 -3.02 -20.63
N ASP A 14 -27.36 -4.32 -20.96
CA ASP A 14 -27.75 -5.41 -20.08
C ASP A 14 -26.90 -5.44 -18.80
N TYR A 15 -25.58 -5.24 -18.94
CA TYR A 15 -24.66 -5.19 -17.80
C TYR A 15 -24.92 -3.99 -16.88
N ILE A 16 -25.13 -2.80 -17.43
CA ILE A 16 -25.47 -1.60 -16.65
C ILE A 16 -26.76 -1.86 -15.85
N LYS A 17 -27.82 -2.38 -16.49
CA LYS A 17 -29.07 -2.73 -15.81
C LYS A 17 -28.86 -3.74 -14.68
N ALA A 18 -28.07 -4.79 -14.92
CA ALA A 18 -27.78 -5.81 -13.92
C ALA A 18 -26.98 -5.24 -12.73
N ARG A 19 -26.03 -4.33 -12.99
CA ARG A 19 -25.25 -3.64 -11.96
C ARG A 19 -26.14 -2.71 -11.12
N THR A 20 -26.97 -1.88 -11.76
CA THR A 20 -27.92 -1.02 -11.04
C THR A 20 -28.87 -1.81 -10.16
N ALA A 21 -29.36 -2.97 -10.63
CA ALA A 21 -30.20 -3.85 -9.82
C ALA A 21 -29.45 -4.46 -8.62
N LEU A 22 -28.16 -4.79 -8.78
CA LEU A 22 -27.31 -5.26 -7.69
C LEU A 22 -27.07 -4.16 -6.65
N ASP A 23 -26.83 -2.93 -7.09
CA ASP A 23 -26.58 -1.80 -6.20
C ASP A 23 -27.85 -1.41 -5.41
N ALA A 24 -29.02 -1.50 -6.05
CA ALA A 24 -30.31 -1.25 -5.41
C ALA A 24 -30.73 -2.37 -4.42
N ALA A 25 -30.42 -3.63 -4.73
CA ALA A 25 -30.76 -4.79 -3.91
C ALA A 25 -29.64 -5.83 -3.91
N PRO A 26 -28.65 -5.69 -2.99
CA PRO A 26 -27.55 -6.63 -2.89
C PRO A 26 -28.02 -8.05 -2.54
N GLY A 27 -27.61 -9.03 -3.35
CA GLY A 27 -27.95 -10.43 -3.12
C GLY A 27 -27.21 -11.40 -4.03
N ALA A 28 -27.21 -12.69 -3.69
CA ALA A 28 -26.49 -13.72 -4.46
C ALA A 28 -26.98 -13.82 -5.91
N ARG A 29 -28.29 -13.68 -6.14
CA ARG A 29 -28.90 -13.76 -7.47
C ARG A 29 -28.58 -12.54 -8.33
N THR A 30 -28.63 -11.33 -7.76
CA THR A 30 -28.29 -10.09 -8.47
C THR A 30 -26.79 -10.03 -8.79
N ARG A 31 -25.94 -10.52 -7.88
CA ARG A 31 -24.50 -10.67 -8.12
C ARG A 31 -24.20 -11.62 -9.27
N ALA A 32 -24.77 -12.82 -9.25
CA ALA A 32 -24.61 -13.80 -10.34
C ALA A 32 -25.14 -13.29 -11.69
N LEU A 33 -26.17 -12.43 -11.69
CA LEU A 33 -26.66 -11.79 -12.92
C LEU A 33 -25.66 -10.75 -13.45
N ALA A 34 -25.12 -9.89 -12.59
CA ALA A 34 -24.10 -8.91 -12.97
C ALA A 34 -22.84 -9.59 -13.51
N ASP A 35 -22.38 -10.66 -12.86
CA ASP A 35 -21.19 -11.42 -13.26
C ASP A 35 -21.38 -12.08 -14.63
N ARG A 36 -22.53 -12.73 -14.86
CA ARG A 36 -22.85 -13.32 -16.18
C ARG A 36 -22.97 -12.27 -17.28
N SER A 37 -23.56 -11.12 -16.98
CA SER A 37 -23.70 -10.02 -17.93
C SER A 37 -22.33 -9.43 -18.30
N PHE A 38 -21.45 -9.27 -17.30
CA PHE A 38 -20.07 -8.82 -17.53
C PHE A 38 -19.24 -9.86 -18.30
N ALA A 39 -19.40 -11.15 -18.01
CA ALA A 39 -18.73 -12.22 -18.74
C ALA A 39 -19.13 -12.23 -20.22
N ARG A 40 -20.42 -12.05 -20.52
CA ARG A 40 -20.93 -11.92 -21.90
C ARG A 40 -20.35 -10.69 -22.60
N LEU A 41 -20.33 -9.54 -21.93
CA LEU A 41 -19.71 -8.31 -22.46
C LEU A 41 -18.22 -8.51 -22.77
N SER A 42 -17.49 -9.12 -21.83
CA SER A 42 -16.06 -9.42 -21.95
C SER A 42 -15.77 -10.37 -23.12
N ALA A 43 -16.59 -11.41 -23.30
CA ALA A 43 -16.46 -12.34 -24.41
C ALA A 43 -16.62 -11.65 -25.78
N LEU A 44 -17.55 -10.69 -25.90
CA LEU A 44 -17.75 -9.90 -27.11
C LEU A 44 -16.61 -8.90 -27.37
N ALA A 45 -15.95 -8.42 -26.31
CA ALA A 45 -14.79 -7.53 -26.40
C ALA A 45 -13.47 -8.28 -26.70
N ALA A 46 -13.37 -9.58 -26.36
CA ALA A 46 -12.13 -10.35 -26.43
C ALA A 46 -11.40 -10.32 -27.79
N PRO A 47 -12.06 -10.40 -28.97
CA PRO A 47 -11.36 -10.28 -30.25
C PRO A 47 -10.68 -8.93 -30.45
N ARG A 48 -11.27 -7.84 -29.91
CA ARG A 48 -10.70 -6.49 -30.00
C ARG A 48 -9.53 -6.33 -29.05
N ILE A 49 -9.64 -6.89 -27.84
CA ILE A 49 -8.54 -6.93 -26.88
C ILE A 49 -7.34 -7.62 -27.52
N ARG A 50 -7.51 -8.84 -28.07
CA ARG A 50 -6.44 -9.56 -28.78
C ARG A 50 -5.84 -8.77 -29.95
N TYR A 51 -6.67 -8.03 -30.69
CA TYR A 51 -6.18 -7.17 -31.75
C TYR A 51 -5.29 -6.05 -31.20
N PHE A 52 -5.76 -5.31 -30.19
CA PHE A 52 -4.98 -4.21 -29.60
C PHE A 52 -3.73 -4.72 -28.87
N THR A 53 -3.80 -5.81 -28.13
CA THR A 53 -2.62 -6.43 -27.49
C THR A 53 -1.50 -6.66 -28.51
N ARG A 54 -1.82 -7.22 -29.69
CA ARG A 54 -0.84 -7.39 -30.77
C ARG A 54 -0.35 -6.06 -31.34
N SER A 55 -1.27 -5.13 -31.63
CA SER A 55 -0.91 -3.82 -32.20
C SER A 55 -0.03 -2.96 -31.27
N TYR A 56 -0.16 -3.14 -29.95
CA TYR A 56 0.66 -2.47 -28.95
C TYR A 56 1.97 -3.20 -28.63
N GLY A 57 2.20 -4.38 -29.23
CA GLY A 57 3.43 -5.17 -29.04
C GLY A 57 3.49 -5.90 -27.69
N LEU A 58 2.34 -6.21 -27.09
CA LEU A 58 2.21 -6.78 -25.74
C LEU A 58 1.84 -8.27 -25.77
N THR A 59 2.35 -9.00 -26.77
CA THR A 59 1.94 -10.41 -26.98
C THR A 59 2.60 -11.36 -25.99
N ASP A 60 3.79 -11.02 -25.53
CA ASP A 60 4.55 -11.66 -24.45
C ASP A 60 3.86 -11.54 -23.08
N VAL A 61 3.11 -10.45 -22.86
CA VAL A 61 2.33 -10.18 -21.63
C VAL A 61 0.82 -10.17 -21.91
N ALA A 62 0.35 -11.07 -22.77
CA ALA A 62 -1.04 -11.07 -23.24
C ALA A 62 -2.08 -11.25 -22.13
N GLU A 63 -1.72 -11.95 -21.05
CA GLU A 63 -2.60 -12.12 -19.87
C GLU A 63 -2.79 -10.79 -19.13
N ASP A 64 -1.72 -10.07 -18.82
CA ASP A 64 -1.78 -8.75 -18.17
C ASP A 64 -2.55 -7.75 -19.03
N ALA A 65 -2.31 -7.78 -20.35
CA ALA A 65 -3.05 -6.96 -21.31
C ALA A 65 -4.55 -7.27 -21.28
N ALA A 66 -4.93 -8.54 -21.13
CA ALA A 66 -6.33 -8.94 -21.01
C ALA A 66 -6.96 -8.47 -19.69
N GLN A 67 -6.23 -8.59 -18.56
CA GLN A 67 -6.69 -8.13 -17.25
C GLN A 67 -6.90 -6.62 -17.22
N VAL A 68 -5.93 -5.85 -17.69
CA VAL A 68 -6.01 -4.39 -17.77
C VAL A 68 -7.17 -3.95 -18.68
N CYS A 69 -7.37 -4.63 -19.81
CA CYS A 69 -8.54 -4.37 -20.66
C CYS A 69 -9.87 -4.76 -20.01
N ALA A 70 -9.92 -5.81 -19.19
CA ALA A 70 -11.13 -6.17 -18.45
C ALA A 70 -11.51 -5.09 -17.42
N ILE A 71 -10.52 -4.54 -16.70
CA ILE A 71 -10.71 -3.41 -15.79
C ILE A 71 -11.18 -2.17 -16.55
N ALA A 72 -10.55 -1.88 -17.70
CA ALA A 72 -10.94 -0.77 -18.57
C ALA A 72 -12.39 -0.93 -19.07
N LEU A 73 -12.78 -2.13 -19.47
CA LEU A 73 -14.14 -2.45 -19.92
C LEU A 73 -15.18 -2.23 -18.81
N HIS A 74 -14.84 -2.64 -17.58
CA HIS A 74 -15.68 -2.43 -16.42
C HIS A 74 -15.90 -0.94 -16.14
N ARG A 75 -14.82 -0.17 -16.03
CA ARG A 75 -14.86 1.29 -15.82
C ARG A 75 -15.57 2.02 -16.95
N ALA A 76 -15.37 1.57 -18.19
CA ALA A 76 -16.03 2.13 -19.36
C ALA A 76 -17.55 1.94 -19.28
N ALA A 77 -18.02 0.80 -18.80
CA ALA A 77 -19.44 0.56 -18.65
C ALA A 77 -20.07 1.44 -17.55
N GLU A 78 -19.36 1.72 -16.46
CA GLU A 78 -19.83 2.61 -15.38
C GLU A 78 -20.03 4.06 -15.85
N HIS A 79 -19.16 4.55 -16.74
CA HIS A 79 -19.16 5.93 -17.22
C HIS A 79 -19.75 6.08 -18.63
N TYR A 80 -20.46 5.05 -19.12
CA TYR A 80 -20.95 5.04 -20.48
C TYR A 80 -22.14 6.00 -20.66
N ASP A 81 -21.98 6.96 -21.58
CA ASP A 81 -23.04 7.87 -22.01
C ASP A 81 -23.34 7.67 -23.51
N PRO A 82 -24.48 7.03 -23.87
CA PRO A 82 -24.84 6.77 -25.26
C PRO A 82 -25.17 8.03 -26.06
N ALA A 83 -25.42 9.18 -25.41
CA ALA A 83 -25.64 10.45 -26.10
C ALA A 83 -24.34 11.04 -26.66
N ARG A 84 -23.18 10.70 -26.07
CA ARG A 84 -21.87 11.21 -26.50
C ARG A 84 -21.23 10.37 -27.59
N ALA A 85 -21.26 9.05 -27.45
CA ALA A 85 -20.64 8.14 -28.39
C ALA A 85 -21.23 6.74 -28.26
N ARG A 86 -21.10 5.93 -29.34
CA ARG A 86 -21.35 4.48 -29.27
C ARG A 86 -20.34 3.80 -28.35
N PHE A 87 -20.76 2.73 -27.70
CA PHE A 87 -19.91 2.05 -26.71
C PHE A 87 -18.63 1.50 -27.34
N THR A 88 -18.71 0.97 -28.57
CA THR A 88 -17.51 0.49 -29.30
C THR A 88 -16.46 1.57 -29.48
N THR A 89 -16.87 2.80 -29.73
CA THR A 89 -15.94 3.92 -29.95
C THR A 89 -15.31 4.31 -28.61
N TYR A 90 -16.14 4.47 -27.59
CA TYR A 90 -15.71 4.84 -26.26
C TYR A 90 -14.75 3.80 -25.65
N VAL A 91 -15.11 2.52 -25.68
CA VAL A 91 -14.28 1.44 -25.12
C VAL A 91 -12.96 1.28 -25.87
N ASN A 92 -12.93 1.54 -27.19
CA ASN A 92 -11.68 1.52 -27.95
C ASN A 92 -10.72 2.63 -27.51
N TRP A 93 -11.22 3.79 -27.03
CA TRP A 93 -10.35 4.79 -26.42
C TRP A 93 -9.78 4.32 -25.09
N GLN A 94 -10.61 3.68 -24.26
CA GLN A 94 -10.18 3.14 -22.97
C GLN A 94 -9.12 2.05 -23.14
N PHE A 95 -9.34 1.09 -24.05
CA PHE A 95 -8.34 0.04 -24.33
C PHE A 95 -7.01 0.61 -24.81
N ARG A 96 -7.03 1.61 -25.70
CA ARG A 96 -5.80 2.25 -26.17
C ARG A 96 -5.04 2.94 -25.05
N ALA A 97 -5.73 3.67 -24.18
CA ALA A 97 -5.11 4.39 -23.06
C ALA A 97 -4.45 3.41 -22.08
N GLU A 98 -5.17 2.37 -21.68
CA GLU A 98 -4.74 1.41 -20.67
C GLU A 98 -3.62 0.49 -21.19
N LEU A 99 -3.69 0.05 -22.46
CA LEU A 99 -2.59 -0.70 -23.09
C LEU A 99 -1.35 0.16 -23.32
N GLN A 100 -1.51 1.45 -23.65
CA GLN A 100 -0.37 2.37 -23.72
C GLN A 100 0.28 2.55 -22.34
N ALA A 101 -0.51 2.67 -21.28
CA ALA A 101 -0.02 2.77 -19.92
C ALA A 101 0.72 1.49 -19.49
N LEU A 102 0.17 0.31 -19.79
CA LEU A 102 0.82 -0.98 -19.55
C LEU A 102 2.17 -1.08 -20.29
N ARG A 103 2.17 -0.76 -21.59
CA ARG A 103 3.39 -0.72 -22.41
C ARG A 103 4.44 0.21 -21.81
N HIS A 104 4.03 1.40 -21.37
CA HIS A 104 4.94 2.37 -20.79
C HIS A 104 5.52 1.91 -19.45
N ARG A 105 4.75 1.20 -18.62
CA ARG A 105 5.24 0.63 -17.35
C ARG A 105 6.24 -0.50 -17.56
N LEU A 106 5.97 -1.38 -18.52
CA LEU A 106 6.80 -2.55 -18.78
C LEU A 106 8.06 -2.23 -19.59
N HIS A 107 7.91 -1.41 -20.63
CA HIS A 107 8.99 -1.15 -21.59
C HIS A 107 9.52 0.28 -21.53
N GLY A 108 9.00 1.13 -20.64
CA GLY A 108 9.39 2.54 -20.53
C GLY A 108 8.94 3.40 -21.71
N ASP A 109 9.42 4.65 -21.73
CA ASP A 109 9.38 5.46 -22.95
C ASP A 109 10.55 5.04 -23.84
N GLN A 110 10.26 4.45 -24.99
CA GLN A 110 11.27 4.04 -25.97
C GLN A 110 12.09 5.24 -26.49
N ARG A 111 11.60 6.47 -26.38
CA ARG A 111 12.36 7.69 -26.70
C ARG A 111 13.49 7.96 -25.70
N CYS A 112 13.41 7.39 -24.50
CA CYS A 112 14.41 7.46 -23.45
C CYS A 112 15.27 6.19 -23.35
N ALA A 113 15.14 5.26 -24.32
CA ALA A 113 15.79 3.93 -24.29
C ALA A 113 17.32 3.97 -24.19
N GLY A 114 17.98 5.09 -24.55
CA GLY A 114 19.42 5.26 -24.33
C GLY A 114 19.83 5.52 -22.87
N ARG A 115 18.88 5.78 -21.96
CA ARG A 115 19.15 6.13 -20.55
C ARG A 115 18.57 5.16 -19.52
N ARG A 116 17.78 4.17 -19.94
CA ARG A 116 17.29 3.12 -19.04
C ARG A 116 17.79 1.80 -19.58
N HIS A 117 18.85 1.30 -18.93
CA HIS A 117 19.23 -0.09 -19.04
C HIS A 117 17.97 -0.93 -18.92
N VAL A 118 17.78 -1.74 -19.95
CA VAL A 118 16.74 -2.74 -20.10
C VAL A 118 16.63 -3.48 -18.77
N THR A 119 15.45 -3.44 -18.16
CA THR A 119 15.07 -4.37 -17.08
C THR A 119 14.91 -5.76 -17.70
N ALA A 120 16.01 -6.31 -18.21
CA ALA A 120 16.11 -7.73 -18.46
C ALA A 120 16.07 -8.36 -17.08
N THR A 121 15.07 -9.18 -16.82
CA THR A 121 15.15 -10.14 -15.72
C THR A 121 16.29 -11.09 -16.03
N LEU A 122 17.49 -10.74 -15.56
CA LEU A 122 18.66 -11.59 -15.62
C LEU A 122 18.56 -12.57 -14.46
N SER A 123 18.78 -13.86 -14.74
CA SER A 123 18.93 -14.85 -13.68
C SER A 123 20.17 -14.51 -12.86
N LEU A 124 20.11 -14.70 -11.54
CA LEU A 124 21.28 -14.58 -10.67
C LEU A 124 22.41 -15.50 -11.15
N ASP A 125 22.09 -16.71 -11.60
CA ASP A 125 23.05 -17.67 -12.13
C ASP A 125 23.80 -17.11 -13.35
N ALA A 126 23.10 -16.42 -14.25
CA ALA A 126 23.71 -15.79 -15.43
C ALA A 126 24.64 -14.63 -15.05
N LEU A 127 24.29 -13.85 -14.02
CA LEU A 127 25.14 -12.77 -13.51
C LEU A 127 26.40 -13.31 -12.82
N GLN A 128 26.29 -14.44 -12.12
CA GLN A 128 27.41 -15.12 -11.48
C GLN A 128 28.38 -15.72 -12.51
N GLU A 129 27.86 -16.35 -13.57
CA GLU A 129 28.67 -16.88 -14.68
C GLU A 129 29.48 -15.78 -15.39
N GLU A 130 28.91 -14.58 -15.52
CA GLU A 130 29.57 -13.41 -16.10
C GLU A 130 30.48 -12.65 -15.10
N GLY A 131 30.55 -13.08 -13.83
CA GLY A 131 31.32 -12.40 -12.78
C GLY A 131 30.84 -10.98 -12.49
N ALA A 132 29.58 -10.69 -12.81
CA ALA A 132 28.95 -9.38 -12.72
C ALA A 132 27.95 -9.32 -11.56
N ASP A 133 28.16 -10.06 -10.48
CA ASP A 133 27.31 -10.10 -9.29
C ASP A 133 27.84 -9.24 -8.13
N ALA A 134 29.09 -8.78 -8.21
CA ALA A 134 29.77 -8.03 -7.15
C ALA A 134 29.07 -6.72 -6.72
N TRP A 135 28.21 -6.14 -7.56
CA TRP A 135 27.41 -4.96 -7.24
C TRP A 135 26.07 -5.28 -6.54
N LEU A 136 25.67 -6.56 -6.47
CA LEU A 136 24.47 -7.01 -5.76
C LEU A 136 24.70 -7.09 -4.25
N THR A 137 25.94 -7.36 -3.83
CA THR A 137 26.28 -7.41 -2.42
C THR A 137 26.47 -6.00 -1.87
N ASP A 138 25.55 -5.56 -1.03
CA ASP A 138 25.70 -4.35 -0.23
C ASP A 138 26.36 -4.72 1.12
N PRO A 139 27.64 -4.39 1.33
CA PRO A 139 28.34 -4.72 2.57
C PRO A 139 27.80 -3.97 3.79
N ALA A 140 26.98 -2.93 3.61
CA ALA A 140 26.33 -2.20 4.69
C ALA A 140 24.94 -2.76 5.05
N ALA A 141 24.35 -3.63 4.23
CA ALA A 141 22.97 -4.08 4.39
C ALA A 141 22.73 -4.84 5.70
N GLU A 142 23.65 -5.71 6.09
CA GLU A 142 23.57 -6.47 7.34
C GLU A 142 23.60 -5.52 8.54
N ASN A 143 24.64 -4.68 8.64
CA ASN A 143 24.79 -3.68 9.70
C ASN A 143 23.58 -2.72 9.78
N ALA A 144 23.08 -2.25 8.65
CA ALA A 144 21.92 -1.35 8.61
C ALA A 144 20.63 -2.06 9.08
N THR A 145 20.47 -3.34 8.73
CA THR A 145 19.33 -4.14 9.15
C THR A 145 19.38 -4.44 10.65
N GLU A 146 20.54 -4.83 11.16
CA GLU A 146 20.75 -5.07 12.59
C GLU A 146 20.54 -3.80 13.41
N GLN A 147 21.08 -2.67 12.96
CA GLN A 147 20.86 -1.38 13.60
C GLN A 147 19.38 -0.99 13.59
N GLY A 148 18.69 -1.13 12.45
CA GLY A 148 17.26 -0.86 12.36
C GLY A 148 16.41 -1.76 13.26
N ALA A 149 16.78 -3.05 13.38
CA ALA A 149 16.13 -3.98 14.30
C ALA A 149 16.36 -3.59 15.76
N ALA A 150 17.60 -3.23 16.12
CA ALA A 150 17.96 -2.76 17.46
C ALA A 150 17.21 -1.48 17.84
N ASP A 151 17.15 -0.50 16.93
CA ASP A 151 16.45 0.77 17.12
C ASP A 151 14.94 0.55 17.32
N ASN A 152 14.34 -0.37 16.56
CA ASN A 152 12.92 -0.71 16.69
C ASN A 152 12.63 -1.39 18.03
N LEU A 153 13.46 -2.37 18.43
CA LEU A 153 13.34 -3.02 19.74
C LEU A 153 13.51 -2.02 20.89
N ALA A 154 14.47 -1.10 20.79
CA ALA A 154 14.67 -0.03 21.76
C ALA A 154 13.45 0.90 21.84
N ALA A 155 12.86 1.28 20.70
CA ALA A 155 11.65 2.11 20.65
C ALA A 155 10.44 1.43 21.29
N LEU A 156 10.19 0.15 20.98
CA LEU A 156 9.10 -0.63 21.55
C LEU A 156 9.29 -0.83 23.06
N LEU A 157 10.52 -1.06 23.50
CA LEU A 157 10.84 -1.18 24.92
C LEU A 157 10.62 0.15 25.64
N ALA A 158 11.08 1.27 25.07
CA ALA A 158 10.88 2.59 25.64
C ALA A 158 9.39 2.94 25.75
N ASP A 159 8.59 2.61 24.74
CA ASP A 159 7.12 2.71 24.78
C ASP A 159 6.54 1.99 26.00
N ARG A 160 6.86 0.71 26.10
CA ARG A 160 6.34 -0.14 27.17
C ARG A 160 6.73 0.37 28.56
N LEU A 161 8.00 0.70 28.77
CA LEU A 161 8.49 1.18 30.06
C LEU A 161 7.81 2.49 30.47
N VAL A 162 7.59 3.41 29.52
CA VAL A 162 6.91 4.69 29.76
C VAL A 162 5.44 4.48 30.09
N GLU A 163 4.73 3.57 29.40
CA GLU A 163 3.33 3.28 29.71
C GLU A 163 3.16 2.62 31.08
N GLU A 164 4.00 1.64 31.42
CA GLU A 164 3.97 0.97 32.71
C GLU A 164 4.25 1.97 33.85
N TRP A 165 5.28 2.82 33.69
CA TRP A 165 5.58 3.90 34.64
C TRP A 165 4.42 4.90 34.77
N ALA A 166 3.86 5.36 33.65
CA ALA A 166 2.77 6.32 33.64
C ALA A 166 1.51 5.77 34.30
N SER A 167 1.24 4.47 34.12
CA SER A 167 0.12 3.77 34.76
C SER A 167 0.28 3.74 36.28
N ARG A 168 1.47 3.37 36.80
CA ARG A 168 1.77 3.43 38.25
C ARG A 168 1.69 4.85 38.79
N ARG A 169 2.18 5.83 38.02
CA ARG A 169 2.14 7.24 38.39
C ARG A 169 0.70 7.77 38.44
N ARG A 170 -0.14 7.42 37.48
CA ARG A 170 -1.57 7.73 37.48
C ARG A 170 -2.27 7.12 38.69
N ALA A 171 -2.00 5.86 39.02
CA ALA A 171 -2.58 5.21 40.21
C ALA A 171 -2.21 5.92 41.52
N ARG A 172 -0.95 6.39 41.66
CA ARG A 172 -0.50 7.16 42.84
C ARG A 172 -1.13 8.55 42.94
N LEU A 173 -1.36 9.22 41.81
CA LEU A 173 -1.92 10.58 41.78
C LEU A 173 -3.46 10.59 41.79
N GLY A 174 -4.11 9.58 41.21
CA GLY A 174 -5.56 9.44 41.08
C GLY A 174 -6.29 9.13 42.39
N ALA A 175 -5.56 8.93 43.50
CA ALA A 175 -6.14 8.86 44.84
C ALA A 175 -6.61 10.24 45.37
N SER A 176 -6.29 11.33 44.68
CA SER A 176 -6.74 12.69 45.01
C SER A 176 -7.84 13.14 44.03
N ARG A 177 -9.04 13.45 44.54
CA ARG A 177 -10.23 13.92 43.78
C ARG A 177 -10.01 15.32 43.17
N GLY A 178 -9.19 15.42 42.12
CA GLY A 178 -8.95 16.67 41.39
C GLY A 178 -8.87 16.48 39.87
N ASP A 179 -9.36 17.49 39.15
CA ASP A 179 -9.40 17.70 37.69
C ASP A 179 -8.55 16.72 36.83
N GLU A 180 -9.18 15.61 36.43
CA GLU A 180 -8.59 14.50 35.68
C GLU A 180 -7.99 14.94 34.33
N SER A 181 -8.54 15.99 33.72
CA SER A 181 -8.10 16.53 32.43
C SER A 181 -6.72 17.20 32.51
N ARG A 182 -6.48 17.99 33.57
CA ARG A 182 -5.16 18.61 33.81
C ARG A 182 -4.09 17.57 34.12
N LEU A 183 -4.48 16.54 34.87
CA LEU A 183 -3.59 15.42 35.20
C LEU A 183 -3.21 14.61 33.96
N ALA A 184 -4.16 14.33 33.07
CA ALA A 184 -3.90 13.64 31.81
C ALA A 184 -2.93 14.43 30.91
N THR A 185 -3.14 15.74 30.79
CA THR A 185 -2.28 16.63 29.99
C THR A 185 -0.85 16.68 30.54
N ARG A 186 -0.71 16.79 31.86
CA ARG A 186 0.61 16.76 32.53
C ARG A 186 1.31 15.42 32.34
N LEU A 187 0.60 14.30 32.52
CA LEU A 187 1.18 12.96 32.32
C LEU A 187 1.61 12.75 30.87
N ALA A 188 0.86 13.27 29.89
CA ALA A 188 1.25 13.19 28.48
C ALA A 188 2.58 13.94 28.21
N ALA A 189 2.75 15.14 28.78
CA ALA A 189 3.99 15.90 28.68
C ALA A 189 5.17 15.17 29.35
N GLU A 190 4.96 14.63 30.56
CA GLU A 190 6.01 13.89 31.27
C GLU A 190 6.36 12.57 30.56
N LYS A 191 5.39 11.85 29.96
CA LYS A 191 5.64 10.66 29.14
C LYS A 191 6.53 10.96 27.94
N LYS A 192 6.25 12.04 27.22
CA LYS A 192 7.05 12.47 26.07
C LYS A 192 8.49 12.78 26.48
N LEU A 193 8.66 13.46 27.60
CA LEU A 193 9.98 13.79 28.17
C LEU A 193 10.76 12.53 28.55
N VAL A 194 10.16 11.60 29.32
CA VAL A 194 10.84 10.38 29.75
C VAL A 194 11.20 9.50 28.55
N ARG A 195 10.29 9.35 27.58
CA ARG A 195 10.56 8.60 26.35
C ARG A 195 11.77 9.16 25.60
N HIS A 196 11.83 10.49 25.44
CA HIS A 196 12.94 11.13 24.74
C HIS A 196 14.29 10.78 25.40
N HIS A 197 14.35 10.78 26.72
CA HIS A 197 15.58 10.43 27.45
C HIS A 197 15.93 8.94 27.49
N LEU A 198 14.98 8.05 27.21
CA LEU A 198 15.27 6.63 27.01
C LEU A 198 15.86 6.36 25.61
N MET A 199 15.57 7.23 24.63
CA MET A 199 15.92 7.01 23.22
C MET A 199 17.15 7.81 22.75
N VAL A 200 17.56 8.87 23.46
CA VAL A 200 18.72 9.68 23.08
C VAL A 200 19.99 9.11 23.72
N SER A 201 20.93 8.68 22.88
CA SER A 201 22.24 8.15 23.32
C SER A 201 23.34 9.22 23.47
N ASP A 202 23.12 10.45 23.01
CA ASP A 202 24.13 11.51 23.04
C ASP A 202 23.82 12.62 24.07
N ALA A 203 24.86 13.30 24.56
CA ALA A 203 24.83 14.14 25.75
C ALA A 203 23.64 15.11 25.80
N ALA A 204 22.71 14.85 26.73
CA ALA A 204 21.43 15.52 26.88
C ALA A 204 21.52 17.06 26.77
N GLU A 205 20.62 17.63 25.97
CA GLU A 205 20.26 19.05 26.04
C GLU A 205 20.06 19.46 27.51
N ARG A 206 20.49 20.67 27.87
CA ARG A 206 20.39 21.18 29.26
C ARG A 206 18.91 21.28 29.67
N LEU A 207 18.40 20.20 30.24
CA LEU A 207 17.09 20.17 30.88
C LEU A 207 16.99 21.21 31.99
N ARG A 208 15.79 21.78 32.15
CA ARG A 208 15.44 22.56 33.34
C ARG A 208 15.48 21.67 34.58
N GLU A 209 15.73 22.25 35.76
CA GLU A 209 15.82 21.49 37.02
C GLU A 209 14.55 20.67 37.31
N SER A 210 13.37 21.22 37.01
CA SER A 210 12.09 20.51 37.13
C SER A 210 12.04 19.23 36.32
N ASP A 211 12.53 19.30 35.08
CA ASP A 211 12.44 18.22 34.09
C ASP A 211 13.47 17.15 34.42
N ARG A 212 14.66 17.54 34.88
CA ARG A 212 15.68 16.62 35.44
C ARG A 212 15.11 15.81 36.59
N HIS A 213 14.39 16.45 37.50
CA HIS A 213 13.81 15.75 38.65
C HIS A 213 12.71 14.76 38.24
N VAL A 214 11.88 15.12 37.25
CA VAL A 214 10.87 14.21 36.68
C VAL A 214 11.53 12.99 36.04
N VAL A 215 12.53 13.19 35.17
CA VAL A 215 13.24 12.11 34.48
C VAL A 215 13.95 11.20 35.47
N ARG A 216 14.72 11.74 36.42
CA ARG A 216 15.43 10.93 37.44
C ARG A 216 14.49 10.06 38.26
N ARG A 217 13.35 10.62 38.69
CA ARG A 217 12.34 9.87 39.44
C ARG A 217 11.70 8.79 38.59
N ALA A 218 11.43 9.08 37.32
CA ALA A 218 10.86 8.10 36.40
C ALA A 218 11.82 6.93 36.15
N LEU A 219 13.09 7.21 35.87
CA LEU A 219 14.11 6.19 35.69
C LEU A 219 14.30 5.34 36.95
N ALA A 220 14.34 5.96 38.14
CA ALA A 220 14.45 5.24 39.40
C ALA A 220 13.25 4.29 39.62
N ASP A 221 12.03 4.73 39.31
CA ASP A 221 10.83 3.89 39.39
C ASP A 221 10.84 2.74 38.37
N ILE A 222 11.26 3.03 37.13
CA ILE A 222 11.41 2.02 36.08
C ILE A 222 12.42 0.96 36.50
N ILE A 223 13.60 1.35 37.00
CA ILE A 223 14.64 0.42 37.48
C ILE A 223 14.13 -0.39 38.67
N HIS A 224 13.44 0.25 39.63
CA HIS A 224 12.93 -0.44 40.82
C HIS A 224 11.88 -1.50 40.48
N HIS A 225 11.15 -1.33 39.38
CA HIS A 225 10.11 -2.25 38.92
C HIS A 225 10.52 -3.10 37.70
N ALA A 226 11.78 -3.01 37.26
CA ALA A 226 12.30 -3.90 36.22
C ALA A 226 12.35 -5.32 36.78
N PRO A 227 11.85 -6.35 36.05
CA PRO A 227 11.93 -7.72 36.51
C PRO A 227 13.40 -8.12 36.63
N VAL A 228 13.89 -8.29 37.86
CA VAL A 228 15.19 -8.94 38.11
C VAL A 228 14.97 -10.44 37.90
N GLY A 229 15.04 -10.88 36.64
CA GLY A 229 14.90 -12.29 36.25
C GLY A 229 16.05 -12.67 35.33
N LYS A 230 16.82 -13.70 35.73
CA LYS A 230 17.94 -14.25 34.96
C LYS A 230 17.53 -14.56 33.51
N PRO A 231 18.36 -14.27 32.50
CA PRO A 231 18.13 -14.80 31.16
C PRO A 231 18.24 -16.33 31.22
N HIS A 232 17.20 -17.01 30.74
CA HIS A 232 17.23 -18.43 30.41
C HIS A 232 17.75 -18.60 28.99
#